data_AF-X0Z6E5-F1
#
_entry.id   AF-X0Z6E5-F1
#
_cell.length_a   1.000
_cell.length_b   1.000
_cell.length_c   1.000
_cell.angle_alpha   90.00
_cell.angle_beta   90.00
_cell.angle_gamma   90.00
#
_symmetry.space_group_name_H-M   'P 1'
#
loop_
_entity.id
_entity.type
_entity.pdbx_description
1 polymer ?
#
loop_
_entity_poly.entity_id
_entity_poly.type
_entity_poly.pdbx_seq_one_letter_code
_entity_poly.pdbx_strand_id
1 'polypeptide(L)'
;IVNDSASFAQQSIYGGLAFSPMMLRGVAFAPNNMNWATFAAWAQGGMTGYFGGGNPLAANTTVTALADGYSMYVPVAGFENNTKTITVNTTYTSAGVLNKTTFEYGADVLYTYELAAYLTDAVAPAVTSPTDQVILFNYTEKSISWTATDAHPGNYTIKHNGIEDVATTNWTSGIPVVYNITDGLALGNHTFEIDFKDLYLNSKTDEVIVTVFIPDDIDPVLTSTPSDLTDIDIGDVYQEFSWTATDQYASTYTITRNGTEVVAATPWTSGTPITYVVDWALHY
;
A
#
# COMPACT_ATOMS: atom_id res chain seq x y z
N ILE A 1 9.94 20.17 5.34
CA ILE A 1 11.28 19.77 5.82
C ILE A 1 11.84 20.96 6.58
N VAL A 2 12.21 20.78 7.86
CA VAL A 2 12.80 21.85 8.67
C VAL A 2 14.09 22.31 7.99
N ASN A 3 14.35 23.62 7.92
CA ASN A 3 15.55 24.17 7.31
C ASN A 3 16.79 23.75 8.12
N ASP A 4 17.61 22.85 7.59
CA ASP A 4 18.77 22.29 8.28
C ASP A 4 20.03 23.17 8.21
N SER A 5 19.93 24.40 7.67
CA SER A 5 21.09 25.27 7.44
C SER A 5 21.90 25.60 8.70
N ALA A 6 21.23 25.82 9.84
CA ALA A 6 21.91 26.09 11.12
C ALA A 6 22.57 24.85 11.70
N SER A 7 21.89 23.71 11.65
CA SER A 7 22.41 22.41 12.07
C SER A 7 23.61 21.99 11.24
N PHE A 8 23.52 22.15 9.91
CA PHE A 8 24.61 21.89 8.99
C PHE A 8 25.79 22.84 9.21
N ALA A 9 25.55 24.12 9.49
CA ALA A 9 26.60 25.04 9.91
C ALA A 9 27.32 24.52 11.15
N GLN A 10 26.63 24.08 12.20
CA GLN A 10 27.30 23.53 13.39
C GLN A 10 28.06 22.23 13.11
N GLN A 11 27.48 21.30 12.34
CA GLN A 11 28.11 20.01 12.00
C GLN A 11 29.36 20.19 11.11
N SER A 12 29.33 21.15 10.19
CA SER A 12 30.49 21.54 9.38
C SER A 12 31.52 22.37 10.13
N ILE A 13 31.34 22.55 11.45
CA ILE A 13 32.10 23.45 12.32
C ILE A 13 32.15 24.85 11.68
N TYR A 14 30.98 25.38 11.38
CA TYR A 14 30.74 26.68 10.78
C TYR A 14 31.44 26.89 9.44
N GLY A 15 31.64 25.81 8.68
CA GLY A 15 32.40 25.78 7.43
C GLY A 15 33.89 25.41 7.61
N GLY A 16 34.39 25.34 8.84
CA GLY A 16 35.81 25.08 9.14
C GLY A 16 36.32 23.71 8.68
N LEU A 17 35.43 22.73 8.49
CA LEU A 17 35.82 21.45 7.90
C LEU A 17 36.18 21.55 6.40
N ALA A 18 35.88 22.67 5.75
CA ALA A 18 36.35 22.95 4.39
C ALA A 18 37.78 23.53 4.36
N PHE A 19 38.52 23.58 5.47
CA PHE A 19 39.91 24.07 5.43
C PHE A 19 40.91 23.10 4.79
N SER A 20 40.54 21.83 4.61
CA SER A 20 41.35 20.90 3.80
C SER A 20 40.50 19.83 3.12
N PRO A 21 40.94 19.29 1.97
CA PRO A 21 40.28 18.14 1.33
C PRO A 21 40.18 16.90 2.23
N MET A 22 41.11 16.74 3.18
CA MET A 22 41.10 15.60 4.11
C MET A 22 40.02 15.74 5.18
N MET A 23 39.74 16.97 5.65
CA MET A 23 38.66 17.24 6.59
C MET A 23 37.28 17.11 5.94
N LEU A 24 37.16 17.38 4.64
CA LEU A 24 35.93 17.18 3.87
C LEU A 24 35.46 15.72 3.82
N ARG A 25 36.38 14.74 3.91
CA ARG A 25 36.02 13.31 3.93
C ARG A 25 35.23 12.89 5.17
N GLY A 26 35.22 13.72 6.22
CA GLY A 26 34.50 13.49 7.47
C GLY A 26 33.21 14.30 7.62
N VAL A 27 32.88 15.18 6.67
CA VAL A 27 31.65 16.00 6.71
C VAL A 27 30.56 15.30 5.91
N ALA A 28 29.33 15.34 6.41
CA ALA A 28 28.18 15.11 5.55
C ALA A 28 28.16 16.13 4.41
N PHE A 29 27.75 15.73 3.21
CA PHE A 29 27.42 16.71 2.18
C PHE A 29 26.31 17.64 2.67
N ALA A 30 26.20 18.81 2.06
CA ALA A 30 25.09 19.69 2.37
C ALA A 30 23.75 18.94 2.22
N PRO A 31 22.71 19.31 2.96
CA PRO A 31 21.35 18.86 2.70
C PRO A 31 20.76 19.46 1.40
N ASN A 32 19.74 18.83 0.82
CA ASN A 32 19.08 19.32 -0.42
C ASN A 32 18.11 20.49 -0.21
N ASN A 33 17.83 20.85 1.05
CA ASN A 33 16.93 21.89 1.51
C ASN A 33 17.67 23.12 2.08
N MET A 34 18.92 23.33 1.66
CA MET A 34 19.77 24.41 2.19
C MET A 34 19.27 25.80 1.81
N ASN A 35 19.26 26.70 2.80
CA ASN A 35 19.20 28.13 2.59
C ASN A 35 20.61 28.70 2.82
N TRP A 36 21.33 28.93 1.73
CA TRP A 36 22.74 29.33 1.80
C TRP A 36 22.98 30.68 2.47
N ALA A 37 22.02 31.61 2.39
CA ALA A 37 22.09 32.87 3.14
C ALA A 37 22.02 32.64 4.66
N THR A 38 21.14 31.73 5.10
CA THR A 38 21.03 31.34 6.50
C THR A 38 22.30 30.62 6.95
N PHE A 39 22.79 29.66 6.16
CA PHE A 39 24.06 28.98 6.45
C PHE A 39 25.22 29.97 6.59
N ALA A 40 25.38 30.88 5.62
CA ALA A 40 26.46 31.86 5.63
C ALA A 40 26.43 32.77 6.87
N ALA A 41 25.23 33.19 7.32
CA ALA A 41 25.10 33.98 8.54
C ALA A 41 25.54 33.20 9.80
N TRP A 42 25.13 31.93 9.92
CA TRP A 42 25.57 31.06 11.03
C TRP A 42 27.06 30.76 10.97
N ALA A 43 27.58 30.48 9.78
CA ALA A 43 28.99 30.22 9.55
C ALA A 43 29.84 31.45 9.90
N GLN A 44 29.43 32.65 9.49
CA GLN A 44 30.08 33.91 9.83
C GLN A 44 30.15 34.15 11.34
N GLY A 45 29.04 33.93 12.05
CA GLY A 45 28.97 34.04 13.51
C GLY A 45 29.88 33.03 14.21
N GLY A 46 29.87 31.78 13.74
CA GLY A 46 30.72 30.71 14.27
C GLY A 46 32.20 30.90 14.00
N MET A 47 32.60 31.38 12.82
CA MET A 47 33.99 31.72 12.52
C MET A 47 34.51 32.82 13.46
N THR A 48 33.67 33.82 13.75
CA THR A 48 34.02 34.91 14.67
C THR A 48 34.08 34.44 16.13
N GLY A 49 33.12 33.64 16.59
CA GLY A 49 33.01 33.23 18.00
C GLY A 49 33.81 31.98 18.35
N TYR A 50 33.65 30.90 17.59
CA TYR A 50 34.24 29.59 17.85
C TYR A 50 35.73 29.53 17.47
N PHE A 51 36.09 30.07 16.30
CA PHE A 51 37.49 30.11 15.82
C PHE A 51 38.22 31.44 16.04
N GLY A 52 37.49 32.52 16.32
CA GLY A 52 38.05 33.84 16.60
C GLY A 52 38.37 34.11 18.08
N GLY A 53 38.16 33.13 18.96
CA GLY A 53 38.52 33.18 20.39
C GLY A 53 40.05 33.17 20.64
N GLY A 54 40.49 32.78 21.85
CA GLY A 54 41.85 32.97 22.40
C GLY A 54 43.10 32.50 21.61
N ASN A 55 42.92 32.02 20.37
CA ASN A 55 43.93 31.94 19.33
C ASN A 55 43.23 32.28 17.99
N PRO A 56 43.50 33.45 17.36
CA PRO A 56 42.70 34.02 16.26
C PRO A 56 42.94 33.33 14.90
N LEU A 57 42.81 32.00 14.88
CA LEU A 57 43.08 31.17 13.71
C LEU A 57 42.11 31.46 12.56
N ALA A 58 40.92 32.01 12.79
CA ALA A 58 40.01 32.37 11.69
C ALA A 58 39.42 33.78 11.84
N ALA A 59 40.11 34.66 12.58
CA ALA A 59 39.67 36.04 12.74
C ALA A 59 39.52 36.72 11.37
N ASN A 60 38.41 37.45 11.19
CA ASN A 60 38.07 38.18 9.95
C ASN A 60 37.76 37.28 8.73
N THR A 61 37.42 36.00 8.93
CA THR A 61 36.87 35.17 7.85
C THR A 61 35.57 35.77 7.33
N THR A 62 35.42 35.88 6.01
CA THR A 62 34.17 36.30 5.37
C THR A 62 33.53 35.10 4.71
N VAL A 63 32.30 34.76 5.12
CA VAL A 63 31.49 33.69 4.52
C VAL A 63 30.39 34.34 3.67
N THR A 64 30.35 33.97 2.39
CA THR A 64 29.37 34.49 1.41
C THR A 64 28.54 33.34 0.87
N ALA A 65 27.22 33.52 0.85
CA ALA A 65 26.30 32.58 0.24
C ALA A 65 26.39 32.62 -1.28
N LEU A 66 26.34 31.45 -1.91
CA LEU A 66 26.19 31.28 -3.35
C LEU A 66 24.81 30.64 -3.64
N ALA A 67 24.44 30.54 -4.91
CA ALA A 67 23.19 29.90 -5.31
C ALA A 67 23.13 28.43 -4.87
N ASP A 68 24.23 27.71 -5.10
CA ASP A 68 24.36 26.28 -4.84
C ASP A 68 25.47 25.99 -3.82
N GLY A 69 25.77 26.92 -2.91
CA GLY A 69 26.92 26.75 -2.03
C GLY A 69 27.30 27.96 -1.20
N TYR A 70 28.56 28.01 -0.84
CA TYR A 70 29.16 29.14 -0.13
C TYR A 70 30.63 29.30 -0.49
N SER A 71 31.14 30.51 -0.29
CA SER A 71 32.57 30.79 -0.32
C SER A 71 33.04 31.33 1.02
N MET A 72 34.27 30.99 1.40
CA MET A 72 34.96 31.55 2.55
C MET A 72 36.26 32.20 2.13
N TYR A 73 36.46 33.44 2.54
CA TYR A 73 37.72 34.13 2.39
C TYR A 73 38.36 34.34 3.76
N VAL A 74 39.56 33.81 3.93
CA VAL A 74 40.37 33.99 5.14
C VAL A 74 41.50 34.96 4.80
N PRO A 75 41.68 36.06 5.54
CA PRO A 75 42.74 37.03 5.24
C PRO A 75 44.14 36.49 5.61
N VAL A 76 45.16 37.15 5.05
CA VAL A 76 46.59 36.89 5.35
C VAL A 76 46.82 36.91 6.86
N ALA A 77 47.56 35.92 7.38
CA ALA A 77 47.77 35.63 8.80
C ALA A 77 46.57 35.03 9.57
N GLY A 78 45.49 34.67 8.88
CA GLY A 78 44.47 33.74 9.38
C GLY A 78 44.89 32.27 9.21
N PHE A 79 43.91 31.36 9.18
CA PHE A 79 44.05 29.90 9.30
C PHE A 79 45.18 29.36 8.41
N GLU A 80 46.25 28.84 9.01
CA GLU A 80 47.42 28.28 8.31
C GLU A 80 47.97 29.13 7.14
N ASN A 81 47.81 30.46 7.20
CA ASN A 81 48.16 31.38 6.12
C ASN A 81 47.45 31.07 4.78
N ASN A 82 46.18 30.67 4.88
CA ASN A 82 45.29 30.56 3.75
C ASN A 82 45.14 31.93 3.07
N THR A 83 45.31 31.99 1.75
CA THR A 83 45.39 33.24 0.97
C THR A 83 44.42 33.31 -0.21
N LYS A 84 43.73 32.21 -0.54
CA LYS A 84 42.74 32.18 -1.62
C LYS A 84 41.37 31.84 -1.08
N THR A 85 40.33 32.29 -1.78
CA THR A 85 38.95 31.94 -1.45
C THR A 85 38.74 30.42 -1.52
N ILE A 86 38.15 29.87 -0.47
CA ILE A 86 37.59 28.52 -0.49
C ILE A 86 36.18 28.61 -1.05
N THR A 87 35.84 27.80 -2.05
CA THR A 87 34.46 27.69 -2.57
C THR A 87 33.97 26.26 -2.46
N VAL A 88 32.77 26.08 -1.91
CA VAL A 88 32.06 24.80 -1.87
C VAL A 88 30.75 24.96 -2.62
N ASN A 89 30.59 24.23 -3.72
CA ASN A 89 29.33 24.14 -4.46
C ASN A 89 28.73 22.74 -4.30
N THR A 90 27.42 22.64 -4.27
CA THR A 90 26.64 21.41 -4.09
C THR A 90 25.34 21.50 -4.87
N THR A 91 25.14 20.58 -5.82
CA THR A 91 23.92 20.48 -6.65
C THR A 91 23.23 19.14 -6.46
N TYR A 92 21.93 19.10 -6.73
CA TYR A 92 21.11 17.90 -6.63
C TYR A 92 20.37 17.61 -7.94
N THR A 93 20.00 16.36 -8.14
CA THR A 93 19.06 15.98 -9.20
C THR A 93 17.67 16.55 -8.89
N SER A 94 16.76 16.54 -9.88
CA SER A 94 15.35 16.91 -9.66
C SER A 94 14.65 16.04 -8.60
N ALA A 95 15.16 14.82 -8.36
CA ALA A 95 14.70 13.92 -7.30
C ALA A 95 15.36 14.18 -5.93
N GLY A 96 16.22 15.20 -5.82
CA GLY A 96 16.86 15.60 -4.57
C GLY A 96 18.08 14.77 -4.16
N VAL A 97 18.65 13.97 -5.07
CA VAL A 97 19.88 13.19 -4.85
C VAL A 97 21.10 14.05 -5.13
N LEU A 98 22.15 13.95 -4.30
CA LEU A 98 23.39 14.71 -4.51
C LEU A 98 23.96 14.41 -5.90
N ASN A 99 24.01 15.42 -6.75
CA ASN A 99 24.49 15.31 -8.12
C ASN A 99 25.98 15.63 -8.23
N LYS A 100 26.41 16.73 -7.60
CA LYS A 100 27.81 17.16 -7.63
C LYS A 100 28.15 17.98 -6.41
N THR A 101 29.33 17.78 -5.85
CA THR A 101 29.95 18.78 -4.97
C THR A 101 31.39 19.05 -5.37
N THR A 102 31.79 20.31 -5.33
CA THR A 102 33.16 20.74 -5.58
C THR A 102 33.71 21.45 -4.36
N PHE A 103 35.00 21.29 -4.16
CA PHE A 103 35.79 22.08 -3.24
C PHE A 103 36.95 22.72 -4.01
N GLU A 104 36.98 24.04 -3.96
CA GLU A 104 37.85 24.87 -4.78
C GLU A 104 38.69 25.79 -3.87
N TYR A 105 39.95 25.99 -4.24
CA TYR A 105 40.88 26.90 -3.58
C TYR A 105 41.39 27.93 -4.59
N GLY A 106 40.79 29.12 -4.56
CA GLY A 106 40.90 30.09 -5.64
C GLY A 106 40.30 29.52 -6.93
N ALA A 107 41.13 29.34 -7.96
CA ALA A 107 40.71 28.73 -9.22
C ALA A 107 40.97 27.22 -9.29
N ASP A 108 41.60 26.64 -8.26
CA ASP A 108 42.04 25.26 -8.26
C ASP A 108 40.95 24.35 -7.68
N VAL A 109 40.42 23.40 -8.46
CA VAL A 109 39.49 22.38 -7.95
C VAL A 109 40.30 21.29 -7.24
N LEU A 110 40.13 21.17 -5.92
CA LEU A 110 40.90 20.24 -5.09
C LEU A 110 40.14 18.95 -4.79
N TYR A 111 38.81 18.97 -4.82
CA TYR A 111 37.97 17.79 -4.70
C TYR A 111 36.69 17.92 -5.53
N THR A 112 36.26 16.81 -6.11
CA THR A 112 34.97 16.71 -6.77
C THR A 112 34.36 15.36 -6.46
N TYR A 113 33.12 15.38 -5.98
CA TYR A 113 32.21 14.26 -6.10
C TYR A 113 31.25 14.57 -7.23
N GLU A 114 31.02 13.59 -8.10
CA GLU A 114 30.08 13.68 -9.20
C GLU A 114 29.33 12.35 -9.31
N LEU A 115 28.01 12.43 -9.34
CA LEU A 115 27.13 11.28 -9.44
C LEU A 115 27.27 10.66 -10.83
N ALA A 116 27.79 9.43 -10.88
CA ALA A 116 28.06 8.76 -12.14
C ALA A 116 26.78 8.39 -12.90
N ALA A 117 25.75 7.92 -12.20
CA ALA A 117 24.44 7.61 -12.75
C ALA A 117 23.37 7.63 -11.65
N TYR A 118 22.15 8.02 -12.02
CA TYR A 118 20.95 7.91 -11.19
C TYR A 118 19.85 7.31 -12.05
N LEU A 119 19.55 6.03 -11.83
CA LEU A 119 18.42 5.35 -12.47
C LEU A 119 17.19 5.58 -11.61
N THR A 120 16.12 6.06 -12.23
CA THR A 120 14.80 6.14 -11.62
C THR A 120 13.88 5.18 -12.36
N ASP A 121 13.12 4.39 -11.60
CA ASP A 121 11.86 3.88 -12.10
C ASP A 121 10.72 4.71 -11.51
N ALA A 122 9.72 4.98 -12.34
CA ALA A 122 8.49 5.65 -11.94
C ALA A 122 7.25 4.84 -12.37
N VAL A 123 7.46 3.67 -12.96
CA VAL A 123 6.40 2.74 -13.37
C VAL A 123 6.16 1.80 -12.20
N ALA A 124 4.90 1.64 -11.82
CA ALA A 124 4.52 0.65 -10.81
C ALA A 124 4.34 -0.74 -11.45
N PRO A 125 4.46 -1.82 -10.66
CA PRO A 125 4.23 -3.16 -11.16
C PRO A 125 2.85 -3.31 -11.82
N ALA A 126 2.80 -3.98 -12.96
CA ALA A 126 1.54 -4.36 -13.60
C ALA A 126 1.09 -5.72 -13.06
N VAL A 127 -0.07 -5.75 -12.40
CA VAL A 127 -0.62 -6.94 -11.74
C VAL A 127 -1.79 -7.51 -12.56
N THR A 128 -1.79 -8.83 -12.73
CA THR A 128 -2.95 -9.59 -13.24
C THR A 128 -3.71 -10.16 -12.06
N SER A 129 -4.91 -9.63 -11.83
CA SER A 129 -5.78 -10.00 -10.71
C SER A 129 -6.50 -11.33 -10.97
N PRO A 130 -6.40 -12.33 -10.08
CA PRO A 130 -7.30 -13.48 -10.09
C PRO A 130 -8.72 -13.05 -9.68
N THR A 131 -9.71 -13.90 -9.95
CA THR A 131 -11.09 -13.66 -9.54
C THR A 131 -11.34 -14.12 -8.11
N ASP A 132 -12.36 -13.52 -7.48
CA ASP A 132 -12.95 -14.03 -6.23
C ASP A 132 -13.32 -15.50 -6.32
N GLN A 133 -13.23 -16.21 -5.18
CA GLN A 133 -13.49 -17.64 -5.10
C GLN A 133 -14.65 -17.94 -4.15
N VAL A 134 -15.46 -18.94 -4.51
CA VAL A 134 -16.47 -19.51 -3.62
C VAL A 134 -16.09 -20.98 -3.40
N ILE A 135 -15.89 -21.37 -2.14
CA ILE A 135 -15.43 -22.70 -1.76
C ILE A 135 -16.32 -23.32 -0.69
N LEU A 136 -16.45 -24.64 -0.74
CA LEU A 136 -17.25 -25.39 0.24
C LEU A 136 -16.52 -25.46 1.58
N PHE A 137 -17.28 -25.53 2.67
CA PHE A 137 -16.76 -25.86 3.99
C PHE A 137 -16.01 -27.21 3.94
N ASN A 138 -14.93 -27.34 4.72
CA ASN A 138 -13.98 -28.46 4.66
C ASN A 138 -13.27 -28.65 3.30
N TYR A 139 -13.06 -27.57 2.55
CA TYR A 139 -12.16 -27.62 1.39
C TYR A 139 -10.75 -28.05 1.81
N THR A 140 -10.02 -28.61 0.85
CA THR A 140 -8.57 -28.88 0.94
C THR A 140 -7.88 -28.33 -0.29
N GLU A 141 -6.58 -28.01 -0.17
CA GLU A 141 -5.70 -27.70 -1.30
C GLU A 141 -6.17 -26.53 -2.19
N LYS A 142 -6.74 -25.48 -1.59
CA LYS A 142 -7.12 -24.26 -2.30
C LYS A 142 -5.98 -23.24 -2.29
N SER A 143 -5.89 -22.45 -3.36
CA SER A 143 -4.84 -21.44 -3.50
C SER A 143 -5.31 -20.25 -4.32
N ILE A 144 -4.58 -19.14 -4.17
CA ILE A 144 -4.72 -17.93 -4.96
C ILE A 144 -3.39 -17.72 -5.70
N SER A 145 -3.46 -17.28 -6.96
CA SER A 145 -2.29 -17.08 -7.80
C SER A 145 -2.33 -15.70 -8.43
N TRP A 146 -1.36 -14.85 -8.04
CA TRP A 146 -1.16 -13.54 -8.63
C TRP A 146 0.04 -13.54 -9.55
N THR A 147 0.00 -12.75 -10.62
CA THR A 147 1.19 -12.52 -11.46
C THR A 147 1.42 -11.04 -11.62
N ALA A 148 2.66 -10.60 -11.37
CA ALA A 148 3.09 -9.22 -11.57
C ALA A 148 4.25 -9.17 -12.57
N THR A 149 4.32 -8.07 -13.33
CA THR A 149 5.42 -7.77 -14.25
C THR A 149 5.95 -6.37 -14.01
N ASP A 150 7.27 -6.24 -13.97
CA ASP A 150 8.02 -4.99 -13.87
C ASP A 150 9.46 -5.18 -14.36
N ALA A 151 10.15 -4.10 -14.71
CA ALA A 151 11.55 -4.13 -15.14
C ALA A 151 12.53 -4.25 -13.96
N HIS A 152 12.12 -3.81 -12.76
CA HIS A 152 12.92 -3.79 -11.54
C HIS A 152 12.15 -4.45 -10.37
N PRO A 153 11.80 -5.75 -10.48
CA PRO A 153 10.98 -6.43 -9.49
C PRO A 153 11.63 -6.39 -8.10
N GLY A 154 10.82 -6.06 -7.09
CA GLY A 154 11.24 -5.94 -5.70
C GLY A 154 10.64 -7.04 -4.84
N ASN A 155 9.73 -6.66 -3.94
CA ASN A 155 9.13 -7.54 -2.95
C ASN A 155 7.59 -7.44 -2.92
N TYR A 156 6.95 -8.40 -2.27
CA TYR A 156 5.53 -8.40 -1.99
C TYR A 156 5.24 -8.81 -0.54
N THR A 157 4.05 -8.44 -0.07
CA THR A 157 3.46 -8.91 1.19
C THR A 157 2.04 -9.39 0.93
N ILE A 158 1.54 -10.34 1.73
CA ILE A 158 0.14 -10.77 1.68
C ILE A 158 -0.49 -10.58 3.05
N LYS A 159 -1.70 -10.04 3.09
CA LYS A 159 -2.53 -9.94 4.29
C LYS A 159 -3.79 -10.78 4.16
N HIS A 160 -4.17 -11.44 5.24
CA HIS A 160 -5.46 -12.09 5.40
C HIS A 160 -6.30 -11.31 6.41
N ASN A 161 -7.46 -10.79 5.98
CA ASN A 161 -8.35 -9.95 6.78
C ASN A 161 -7.62 -8.76 7.45
N GLY A 162 -6.66 -8.15 6.73
CA GLY A 162 -5.86 -7.02 7.19
C GLY A 162 -4.65 -7.37 8.08
N ILE A 163 -4.45 -8.64 8.42
CA ILE A 163 -3.30 -9.12 9.19
C ILE A 163 -2.25 -9.68 8.25
N GLU A 164 -0.98 -9.30 8.43
CA GLU A 164 0.12 -9.85 7.63
C GLU A 164 0.22 -11.35 7.81
N ASP A 165 0.18 -12.07 6.69
CA ASP A 165 0.27 -13.53 6.64
C ASP A 165 1.50 -14.00 5.86
N VAL A 166 1.91 -13.22 4.83
CA VAL A 166 3.22 -13.36 4.19
C VAL A 166 4.00 -12.07 4.36
N ALA A 167 5.10 -12.17 5.12
CA ALA A 167 6.06 -11.10 5.28
C ALA A 167 6.79 -10.78 3.97
N THR A 168 7.55 -9.68 3.98
CA THR A 168 8.24 -9.15 2.80
C THR A 168 9.07 -10.24 2.09
N THR A 169 8.65 -10.61 0.88
CA THR A 169 9.24 -11.69 0.08
C THR A 169 9.53 -11.19 -1.34
N ASN A 170 10.68 -11.56 -1.91
CA ASN A 170 11.01 -11.14 -3.27
C ASN A 170 10.12 -11.85 -4.30
N TRP A 171 9.73 -11.13 -5.36
CA TRP A 171 9.06 -11.73 -6.52
C TRP A 171 9.93 -11.62 -7.76
N THR A 172 9.62 -12.45 -8.75
CA THR A 172 10.28 -12.42 -10.06
C THR A 172 9.26 -12.03 -11.12
N SER A 173 9.64 -11.10 -11.99
CA SER A 173 8.76 -10.58 -13.05
C SER A 173 8.23 -11.72 -13.94
N GLY A 174 6.89 -11.78 -14.06
CA GLY A 174 6.19 -12.79 -14.85
C GLY A 174 6.07 -14.18 -14.22
N ILE A 175 6.62 -14.40 -13.02
CA ILE A 175 6.47 -15.67 -12.29
C ILE A 175 5.30 -15.56 -11.30
N PRO A 176 4.34 -16.50 -11.31
CA PRO A 176 3.22 -16.47 -10.38
C PRO A 176 3.63 -16.58 -8.91
N VAL A 177 3.04 -15.74 -8.07
CA VAL A 177 3.03 -15.86 -6.62
C VAL A 177 1.82 -16.70 -6.23
N VAL A 178 2.06 -17.91 -5.74
CA VAL A 178 1.02 -18.84 -5.29
C VAL A 178 0.94 -18.80 -3.77
N TYR A 179 -0.24 -18.42 -3.26
CA TYR A 179 -0.57 -18.45 -1.85
C TYR A 179 -1.54 -19.62 -1.60
N ASN A 180 -1.13 -20.57 -0.75
CA ASN A 180 -1.99 -21.68 -0.38
C ASN A 180 -2.90 -21.25 0.77
N ILE A 181 -4.21 -21.35 0.55
CA ILE A 181 -5.21 -21.08 1.56
C ILE A 181 -5.18 -22.25 2.55
N THR A 182 -4.90 -21.96 3.82
CA THR A 182 -4.90 -22.97 4.88
C THR A 182 -6.29 -23.60 5.02
N ASP A 183 -6.34 -24.91 5.26
CA ASP A 183 -7.61 -25.61 5.48
C ASP A 183 -8.29 -25.10 6.76
N GLY A 184 -9.63 -25.12 6.77
CA GLY A 184 -10.40 -24.81 7.98
C GLY A 184 -10.70 -23.34 8.23
N LEU A 185 -10.73 -22.50 7.18
CA LEU A 185 -11.34 -21.16 7.31
C LEU A 185 -12.79 -21.27 7.78
N ALA A 186 -13.22 -20.27 8.56
CA ALA A 186 -14.59 -20.17 9.05
C ALA A 186 -15.58 -19.89 7.90
N LEU A 187 -16.88 -20.09 8.14
CA LEU A 187 -17.91 -19.70 7.18
C LEU A 187 -17.93 -18.17 7.00
N GLY A 188 -18.16 -17.72 5.77
CA GLY A 188 -18.24 -16.31 5.40
C GLY A 188 -17.11 -15.86 4.46
N ASN A 189 -16.90 -14.55 4.41
CA ASN A 189 -15.95 -13.92 3.49
C ASN A 189 -14.58 -13.73 4.16
N HIS A 190 -13.53 -14.06 3.43
CA HIS A 190 -12.15 -13.85 3.79
C HIS A 190 -11.46 -13.02 2.71
N THR A 191 -10.87 -11.91 3.10
CA THR A 191 -10.19 -10.99 2.19
C THR A 191 -8.69 -11.26 2.20
N PHE A 192 -8.11 -11.49 1.02
CA PHE A 192 -6.68 -11.63 0.81
C PHE A 192 -6.16 -10.47 -0.04
N GLU A 193 -5.27 -9.66 0.52
CA GLU A 193 -4.68 -8.50 -0.14
C GLU A 193 -3.19 -8.77 -0.39
N ILE A 194 -2.74 -8.60 -1.63
CA ILE A 194 -1.31 -8.61 -1.99
C ILE A 194 -0.85 -7.20 -2.36
N ASP A 195 0.34 -6.81 -1.91
CA ASP A 195 1.00 -5.55 -2.27
C ASP A 195 2.33 -5.85 -2.96
N PHE A 196 2.42 -5.62 -4.28
CA PHE A 196 3.67 -5.75 -5.04
C PHE A 196 4.41 -4.41 -5.06
N LYS A 197 5.71 -4.45 -4.77
CA LYS A 197 6.63 -3.31 -4.86
C LYS A 197 7.80 -3.63 -5.77
N ASP A 198 8.21 -2.67 -6.58
CA ASP A 198 9.47 -2.71 -7.30
C ASP A 198 10.67 -2.31 -6.38
N LEU A 199 11.89 -2.29 -6.92
CA LEU A 199 13.09 -1.85 -6.19
C LEU A 199 13.13 -0.34 -5.90
N TYR A 200 12.27 0.44 -6.55
CA TYR A 200 12.16 1.89 -6.43
C TYR A 200 10.97 2.34 -5.56
N LEU A 201 10.30 1.38 -4.91
CA LEU A 201 9.14 1.55 -4.03
C LEU A 201 7.85 1.98 -4.74
N ASN A 202 7.77 1.90 -6.07
CA ASN A 202 6.50 1.97 -6.76
C ASN A 202 5.68 0.72 -6.42
N SER A 203 4.39 0.87 -6.15
CA SER A 203 3.57 -0.25 -5.67
C SER A 203 2.24 -0.40 -6.39
N LYS A 204 1.73 -1.63 -6.39
CA LYS A 204 0.40 -2.00 -6.88
C LYS A 204 -0.19 -3.09 -6.01
N THR A 205 -1.42 -2.85 -5.52
CA THR A 205 -2.17 -3.81 -4.71
C THR A 205 -3.26 -4.51 -5.52
N ASP A 206 -3.63 -5.70 -5.05
CA ASP A 206 -4.78 -6.47 -5.53
C ASP A 206 -5.47 -7.18 -4.37
N GLU A 207 -6.79 -7.39 -4.48
CA GLU A 207 -7.62 -8.01 -3.45
C GLU A 207 -8.43 -9.17 -4.04
N VAL A 208 -8.52 -10.27 -3.29
CA VAL A 208 -9.34 -11.45 -3.62
C VAL A 208 -10.21 -11.80 -2.43
N ILE A 209 -11.51 -11.93 -2.68
CA ILE A 209 -12.47 -12.40 -1.67
C ILE A 209 -12.70 -13.89 -1.86
N VAL A 210 -12.54 -14.64 -0.76
CA VAL A 210 -12.85 -16.07 -0.68
C VAL A 210 -14.06 -16.26 0.23
N THR A 211 -15.16 -16.75 -0.32
CA THR A 211 -16.39 -17.07 0.42
C THR A 211 -16.45 -18.55 0.73
N VAL A 212 -16.45 -18.90 2.02
CA VAL A 212 -16.62 -20.28 2.51
C VAL A 212 -18.08 -20.50 2.92
N PHE A 213 -18.73 -21.51 2.38
CA PHE A 213 -20.14 -21.81 2.67
C PHE A 213 -20.41 -23.32 2.77
N ILE A 214 -21.51 -23.69 3.43
CA ILE A 214 -22.05 -25.06 3.40
C ILE A 214 -23.08 -25.10 2.27
N PRO A 215 -22.98 -26.03 1.31
CA PRO A 215 -24.03 -26.21 0.32
C PRO A 215 -25.26 -26.79 1.02
N ASP A 216 -26.44 -26.29 0.69
CA ASP A 216 -27.69 -26.93 1.08
C ASP A 216 -27.91 -28.16 0.19
N ASP A 217 -27.71 -29.35 0.76
CA ASP A 217 -27.80 -30.64 0.08
C ASP A 217 -28.98 -31.50 0.55
N ILE A 218 -29.87 -30.95 1.37
CA ILE A 218 -31.03 -31.66 1.92
C ILE A 218 -32.31 -31.09 1.29
N ASP A 219 -32.96 -31.88 0.45
CA ASP A 219 -34.24 -31.50 -0.15
C ASP A 219 -35.34 -31.27 0.91
N PRO A 220 -36.32 -30.38 0.66
CA PRO A 220 -37.47 -30.21 1.52
C PRO A 220 -38.26 -31.51 1.70
N VAL A 221 -38.65 -31.82 2.94
CA VAL A 221 -39.44 -33.02 3.25
C VAL A 221 -40.88 -32.64 3.57
N LEU A 222 -41.85 -33.21 2.86
CA LEU A 222 -43.27 -33.10 3.23
C LEU A 222 -43.54 -33.93 4.49
N THR A 223 -44.06 -33.29 5.54
CA THR A 223 -44.43 -33.92 6.81
C THR A 223 -45.94 -34.08 6.98
N SER A 224 -46.72 -33.29 6.23
CA SER A 224 -48.17 -33.41 6.15
C SER A 224 -48.65 -33.07 4.74
N THR A 225 -49.53 -33.90 4.19
CA THR A 225 -50.21 -33.65 2.92
C THR A 225 -51.72 -33.69 3.14
N PRO A 226 -52.51 -32.86 2.43
CA PRO A 226 -53.95 -32.92 2.50
C PRO A 226 -54.45 -34.26 1.93
N SER A 227 -55.60 -34.71 2.42
CA SER A 227 -56.30 -35.86 1.83
C SER A 227 -56.91 -35.48 0.48
N ASP A 228 -57.00 -36.46 -0.42
CA ASP A 228 -57.79 -36.31 -1.64
C ASP A 228 -59.27 -36.10 -1.29
N LEU A 229 -59.92 -35.20 -2.04
CA LEU A 229 -61.36 -34.94 -1.89
C LEU A 229 -62.13 -35.93 -2.78
N THR A 230 -63.00 -36.75 -2.18
CA THR A 230 -63.77 -37.78 -2.90
C THR A 230 -65.25 -37.45 -3.08
N ASP A 231 -65.81 -36.59 -2.22
CA ASP A 231 -67.24 -36.31 -2.15
C ASP A 231 -67.48 -34.80 -2.11
N ILE A 232 -67.36 -34.14 -3.27
CA ILE A 232 -67.70 -32.72 -3.42
C ILE A 232 -69.12 -32.65 -3.99
N ASP A 233 -70.05 -32.11 -3.21
CA ASP A 233 -71.44 -31.94 -3.63
C ASP A 233 -71.65 -30.64 -4.42
N ILE A 234 -72.67 -30.65 -5.28
CA ILE A 234 -73.11 -29.44 -6.00
C ILE A 234 -73.61 -28.42 -4.96
N GLY A 235 -72.81 -27.38 -4.73
CA GLY A 235 -73.08 -26.34 -3.73
C GLY A 235 -71.93 -26.13 -2.74
N ASP A 236 -70.93 -27.02 -2.71
CA ASP A 236 -69.72 -26.84 -1.92
C ASP A 236 -68.84 -25.74 -2.52
N VAL A 237 -68.92 -24.53 -1.94
CA VAL A 237 -68.18 -23.36 -2.42
C VAL A 237 -66.78 -23.24 -1.84
N TYR A 238 -66.44 -24.04 -0.82
CA TYR A 238 -65.22 -23.88 -0.03
C TYR A 238 -64.50 -25.20 0.17
N GLN A 239 -63.27 -25.30 -0.31
CA GLN A 239 -62.36 -26.39 0.05
C GLN A 239 -60.98 -25.87 0.39
N GLU A 240 -60.38 -26.40 1.45
CA GLU A 240 -59.06 -25.98 1.93
C GLU A 240 -58.09 -27.15 1.91
N PHE A 241 -56.93 -26.91 1.31
CA PHE A 241 -55.80 -27.82 1.32
C PHE A 241 -54.71 -27.26 2.23
N SER A 242 -54.07 -28.14 3.00
CA SER A 242 -52.96 -27.76 3.89
C SER A 242 -51.80 -28.73 3.71
N TRP A 243 -50.64 -28.21 3.35
CA TRP A 243 -49.38 -28.96 3.32
C TRP A 243 -48.45 -28.45 4.41
N THR A 244 -47.69 -29.33 5.02
CA THR A 244 -46.58 -28.96 5.91
C THR A 244 -45.32 -29.62 5.39
N ALA A 245 -44.26 -28.83 5.24
CA ALA A 245 -42.93 -29.30 4.90
C ALA A 245 -41.93 -28.86 5.98
N THR A 246 -40.77 -29.50 6.01
CA THR A 246 -39.61 -29.08 6.81
C THR A 246 -38.38 -29.06 5.94
N ASP A 247 -37.60 -27.99 6.09
CA ASP A 247 -36.34 -27.75 5.39
C ASP A 247 -35.49 -26.82 6.28
N GLN A 248 -34.17 -26.99 6.26
CA GLN A 248 -33.24 -26.19 7.05
C GLN A 248 -33.00 -24.80 6.44
N TYR A 249 -33.11 -24.68 5.12
CA TYR A 249 -32.87 -23.48 4.31
C TYR A 249 -34.03 -23.24 3.33
N ALA A 250 -35.26 -23.35 3.83
CA ALA A 250 -36.50 -23.13 3.08
C ALA A 250 -36.45 -21.89 2.17
N SER A 251 -36.63 -22.12 0.86
CA SER A 251 -36.70 -21.05 -0.14
C SER A 251 -38.14 -20.71 -0.49
N THR A 252 -38.73 -21.37 -1.49
CA THR A 252 -40.08 -21.07 -1.98
C THR A 252 -40.87 -22.35 -2.27
N TYR A 253 -42.20 -22.22 -2.34
CA TYR A 253 -43.10 -23.24 -2.88
C TYR A 253 -43.91 -22.66 -4.04
N THR A 254 -44.42 -23.55 -4.90
CA THR A 254 -45.43 -23.23 -5.92
C THR A 254 -46.61 -24.18 -5.75
N ILE A 255 -47.80 -23.75 -6.18
CA ILE A 255 -48.98 -24.63 -6.27
C ILE A 255 -49.46 -24.60 -7.70
N THR A 256 -49.67 -25.78 -8.27
CA THR A 256 -50.27 -25.93 -9.60
C THR A 256 -51.60 -26.66 -9.50
N ARG A 257 -52.54 -26.26 -10.35
CA ARG A 257 -53.82 -26.96 -10.57
C ARG A 257 -53.88 -27.36 -12.03
N ASN A 258 -54.00 -28.66 -12.29
CA ASN A 258 -53.99 -29.24 -13.65
C ASN A 258 -52.78 -28.76 -14.50
N GLY A 259 -51.60 -28.68 -13.88
CA GLY A 259 -50.37 -28.23 -14.53
C GLY A 259 -50.25 -26.72 -14.75
N THR A 260 -51.25 -25.92 -14.35
CA THR A 260 -51.18 -24.44 -14.39
C THR A 260 -50.85 -23.89 -13.01
N GLU A 261 -49.89 -22.97 -12.92
CA GLU A 261 -49.55 -22.30 -11.67
C GLU A 261 -50.71 -21.46 -11.13
N VAL A 262 -51.09 -21.72 -9.88
CA VAL A 262 -52.12 -20.97 -9.15
C VAL A 262 -51.55 -20.22 -7.94
N VAL A 263 -50.36 -20.62 -7.48
CA VAL A 263 -49.54 -19.87 -6.53
C VAL A 263 -48.11 -19.84 -7.07
N ALA A 264 -47.64 -18.64 -7.39
CA ALA A 264 -46.26 -18.40 -7.82
C ALA A 264 -45.26 -18.66 -6.69
N ALA A 265 -43.98 -18.72 -7.03
CA ALA A 265 -42.89 -18.95 -6.07
C ALA A 265 -43.02 -18.03 -4.86
N THR A 266 -43.47 -18.60 -3.73
CA THR A 266 -43.80 -17.87 -2.51
C THR A 266 -42.93 -18.40 -1.37
N PRO A 267 -42.29 -17.53 -0.55
CA PRO A 267 -41.54 -17.98 0.61
C PRO A 267 -42.41 -18.77 1.59
N TRP A 268 -41.85 -19.81 2.20
CA TRP A 268 -42.52 -20.57 3.25
C TRP A 268 -41.64 -20.67 4.50
N THR A 269 -42.28 -20.94 5.63
CA THR A 269 -41.59 -21.13 6.91
C THR A 269 -41.60 -22.60 7.27
N SER A 270 -40.42 -23.17 7.52
CA SER A 270 -40.23 -24.56 7.92
C SER A 270 -41.16 -24.96 9.07
N GLY A 271 -41.90 -26.07 8.91
CA GLY A 271 -42.86 -26.58 9.89
C GLY A 271 -44.18 -25.81 10.01
N THR A 272 -44.36 -24.72 9.24
CA THR A 272 -45.62 -23.97 9.22
C THR A 272 -46.54 -24.48 8.11
N PRO A 273 -47.84 -24.70 8.38
CA PRO A 273 -48.79 -25.10 7.34
C PRO A 273 -48.92 -24.05 6.22
N ILE A 274 -48.84 -24.51 4.99
CA ILE A 274 -49.19 -23.77 3.77
C ILE A 274 -50.62 -24.13 3.44
N THR A 275 -51.53 -23.15 3.52
CA THR A 275 -52.94 -23.34 3.17
C THR A 275 -53.26 -22.76 1.81
N TYR A 276 -54.13 -23.46 1.07
CA TYR A 276 -54.66 -22.99 -0.19
C TYR A 276 -56.16 -23.29 -0.24
N VAL A 277 -56.95 -22.23 -0.41
CA VAL A 277 -58.40 -22.33 -0.51
C VAL A 277 -58.80 -22.34 -1.98
N VAL A 278 -59.65 -23.29 -2.33
CA VAL A 278 -60.35 -23.32 -3.61
C VAL A 278 -61.72 -22.70 -3.38
N ASP A 279 -61.90 -21.51 -3.95
CA ASP A 279 -63.21 -20.91 -4.09
C ASP A 279 -63.83 -21.37 -5.42
N TRP A 280 -64.96 -22.08 -5.32
CA TRP A 280 -65.69 -22.57 -6.48
C TRP A 280 -66.75 -21.56 -6.98
N ALA A 281 -66.81 -20.34 -6.43
CA ALA A 281 -67.85 -19.35 -6.70
C ALA A 281 -67.89 -18.73 -8.11
N LEU A 282 -67.29 -19.34 -9.14
CA LEU A 282 -67.30 -18.81 -10.51
C LEU A 282 -67.70 -19.81 -11.61
N HIS A 283 -68.41 -20.89 -11.28
CA HIS A 283 -69.04 -21.72 -12.32
C HIS A 283 -70.54 -21.92 -12.07
N TYR A 284 -71.31 -20.90 -12.43
CA TYR A 284 -72.69 -21.03 -12.91
C TYR A 284 -72.83 -20.25 -14.21
#